data_AF-K9TSV7-F1
#
_entry.id   AF-K9TSV7-F1
#
_cell.length_a   1.000
_cell.length_b   1.000
_cell.length_c   1.000
_cell.angle_alpha   90.00
_cell.angle_beta   90.00
_cell.angle_gamma   90.00
#
_symmetry.space_group_name_H-M   'P 1'
#
loop_
_entity.id
_entity.type
_entity.pdbx_description
1 polymer ?
#
loop_
_entity_poly.entity_id
_entity_poly.type
_entity_poly.pdbx_seq_one_letter_code
_entity_poly.pdbx_strand_id
1 'polypeptide(L)'
;MTKRRSLSDVVNQELTDPTPAAEPEATTAEQSEAEPEPTAKQPTAKKSKPKPQAKTTPHYLTLVRKETRLKEEQFDELSKLSRQLNRQRKSTGGKRSHAEGNRITENTLIRVAIDLLLSQSDKLEGITEEELRESLLFTP
;
A
#
# COMPACT_ATOMS: atom_id res chain seq x y z
N MET A 1 3.84 -5.17 30.29
CA MET A 1 3.61 -4.30 29.11
C MET A 1 2.47 -4.89 28.31
N THR A 2 1.45 -4.08 28.15
CA THR A 2 0.21 -4.25 27.40
C THR A 2 0.50 -4.79 26.01
N LYS A 3 0.02 -6.00 25.69
CA LYS A 3 0.08 -6.55 24.34
C LYS A 3 -0.83 -5.67 23.48
N ARG A 4 -0.23 -4.95 22.52
CA ARG A 4 -0.99 -4.17 21.54
C ARG A 4 -1.82 -5.17 20.74
N ARG A 5 -3.14 -5.10 20.88
CA ARG A 5 -4.10 -5.75 19.99
C ARG A 5 -3.74 -5.39 18.56
N SER A 6 -3.67 -6.38 17.67
CA SER A 6 -3.47 -6.12 16.26
C SER A 6 -4.77 -5.52 15.71
N LEU A 7 -4.67 -4.63 14.71
CA LEU A 7 -5.84 -4.03 14.04
C LEU A 7 -6.76 -5.08 13.38
N SER A 8 -6.24 -6.29 13.18
CA SER A 8 -6.97 -7.46 12.69
C SER A 8 -7.87 -8.12 13.76
N ASP A 9 -7.67 -7.83 15.05
CA ASP A 9 -8.47 -8.44 16.14
C ASP A 9 -9.72 -7.61 16.52
N VAL A 10 -9.83 -6.37 16.04
CA VAL A 10 -10.98 -5.48 16.37
C VAL A 10 -12.09 -5.59 15.34
N VAL A 11 -11.78 -5.97 14.09
CA VAL A 11 -12.76 -6.03 12.99
C VAL A 11 -13.64 -7.29 13.06
N ASN A 12 -13.22 -8.34 13.76
CA ASN A 12 -13.98 -9.59 13.87
C ASN A 12 -14.86 -9.68 15.13
N GLN A 13 -15.05 -8.59 15.88
CA GLN A 13 -15.67 -8.62 17.21
C GLN A 13 -17.07 -7.97 17.26
N GLU A 14 -17.75 -7.82 16.12
CA GLU A 14 -19.05 -7.12 16.03
C GLU A 14 -20.19 -7.96 15.44
N LEU A 15 -20.14 -9.28 15.62
CA LEU A 15 -21.23 -10.19 15.24
C LEU A 15 -21.44 -11.28 16.29
N THR A 16 -22.04 -10.90 17.41
CA THR A 16 -22.91 -11.72 18.28
C THR A 16 -23.60 -10.74 19.25
N ASP A 17 -24.88 -10.77 19.62
CA ASP A 17 -26.12 -11.54 19.38
C ASP A 17 -27.17 -10.81 20.28
N PRO A 18 -28.53 -10.96 20.22
CA PRO A 18 -29.22 -12.22 20.60
C PRO A 18 -30.62 -12.40 19.92
N THR A 19 -31.45 -13.46 20.02
CA THR A 19 -31.83 -14.44 21.05
C THR A 19 -32.87 -15.44 20.39
N PRO A 20 -33.51 -16.41 21.09
CA PRO A 20 -33.16 -17.83 21.33
C PRO A 20 -34.11 -18.88 20.67
N ALA A 21 -33.75 -20.17 20.72
CA ALA A 21 -34.58 -21.31 21.20
C ALA A 21 -34.22 -22.66 20.55
N ALA A 22 -34.26 -23.70 21.40
CA ALA A 22 -34.32 -25.15 21.15
C ALA A 22 -33.00 -25.97 21.12
N GLU A 23 -32.88 -26.81 22.16
CA GLU A 23 -31.89 -27.85 22.50
C GLU A 23 -32.01 -29.13 21.60
N PRO A 24 -31.35 -30.27 21.91
CA PRO A 24 -29.91 -30.56 21.99
C PRO A 24 -29.52 -31.89 21.27
N GLU A 25 -28.29 -32.10 20.78
CA GLU A 25 -27.74 -33.47 20.64
C GLU A 25 -26.21 -33.53 20.86
N ALA A 26 -25.79 -34.66 21.45
CA ALA A 26 -24.52 -34.92 22.12
C ALA A 26 -23.40 -35.41 21.18
N THR A 27 -22.13 -35.30 21.62
CA THR A 27 -21.18 -36.44 21.81
C THR A 27 -19.73 -35.97 21.94
N THR A 28 -19.16 -36.22 23.13
CA THR A 28 -17.83 -36.76 23.46
C THR A 28 -16.62 -36.52 22.53
N ALA A 29 -15.56 -35.88 23.06
CA ALA A 29 -14.25 -36.53 23.29
C ALA A 29 -13.22 -35.55 23.91
N GLU A 30 -12.43 -36.12 24.82
CA GLU A 30 -11.55 -35.52 25.81
C GLU A 30 -10.07 -35.58 25.34
N GLN A 31 -9.18 -34.89 26.07
CA GLN A 31 -7.71 -35.02 26.10
C GLN A 31 -6.88 -34.26 25.05
N SER A 32 -6.04 -33.31 25.47
CA SER A 32 -4.77 -33.58 26.14
C SER A 32 -3.94 -32.29 26.22
N GLU A 33 -3.49 -32.02 27.44
CA GLU A 33 -2.72 -30.87 27.86
C GLU A 33 -1.24 -31.27 27.94
N ALA A 34 -0.40 -30.60 27.15
CA ALA A 34 1.05 -30.54 27.38
C ALA A 34 1.66 -29.47 26.47
N GLU A 35 2.10 -28.34 27.05
CA GLU A 35 3.16 -27.53 26.45
C GLU A 35 4.10 -27.00 27.55
N PRO A 36 5.43 -27.21 27.43
CA PRO A 36 6.41 -26.78 28.41
C PRO A 36 6.78 -25.30 28.20
N GLU A 37 7.04 -24.58 29.30
CA GLU A 37 7.68 -23.26 29.23
C GLU A 37 9.05 -23.34 28.53
N PRO A 38 9.42 -22.30 27.78
CA PRO A 38 10.71 -21.70 28.10
C PRO A 38 10.72 -20.18 28.08
N THR A 39 11.35 -19.69 29.15
CA THR A 39 11.91 -18.37 29.41
C THR A 39 12.57 -17.73 28.18
N ALA A 40 12.18 -16.49 27.83
CA ALA A 40 12.90 -15.68 26.84
C ALA A 40 13.24 -14.27 27.37
N LYS A 41 14.55 -14.03 27.45
CA LYS A 41 15.26 -12.84 27.91
C LYS A 41 14.93 -11.61 27.04
N GLN A 42 14.75 -10.45 27.67
CA GLN A 42 14.49 -9.17 27.00
C GLN A 42 15.75 -8.29 27.00
N PRO A 43 16.27 -7.82 25.85
CA PRO A 43 17.34 -6.83 25.83
C PRO A 43 16.77 -5.40 25.91
N THR A 44 17.30 -4.62 26.85
CA THR A 44 16.92 -3.23 27.10
C THR A 44 17.59 -2.28 26.11
N ALA A 45 16.81 -1.63 25.25
CA ALA A 45 17.30 -0.57 24.36
C ALA A 45 17.23 0.80 25.06
N LYS A 46 18.41 1.42 25.27
CA LYS A 46 18.62 2.77 25.80
C LYS A 46 17.92 3.81 24.92
N LYS A 47 17.08 4.68 25.53
CA LYS A 47 16.45 5.84 24.88
C LYS A 47 17.47 6.97 24.70
N SER A 48 17.80 7.32 23.47
CA SER A 48 18.39 8.63 23.13
C SER A 48 17.24 9.62 22.85
N LYS A 49 17.37 10.85 23.36
CA LYS A 49 16.37 11.93 23.23
C LYS A 49 16.34 12.45 21.78
N PRO A 50 15.16 12.66 21.15
CA PRO A 50 15.09 13.23 19.80
C PRO A 50 15.15 14.76 19.83
N LYS A 51 15.96 15.33 18.94
CA LYS A 51 16.04 16.76 18.61
C LYS A 51 14.77 17.18 17.85
N PRO A 52 14.22 18.41 18.04
CA PRO A 52 12.97 18.80 17.39
C PRO A 52 13.18 18.94 15.87
N GLN A 53 12.65 17.99 15.11
CA GLN A 53 12.59 18.09 13.65
C GLN A 53 11.31 18.86 13.28
N ALA A 54 11.46 19.87 12.43
CA ALA A 54 10.33 20.58 11.84
C ALA A 54 9.40 19.55 11.16
N LYS A 55 8.12 19.55 11.50
CA LYS A 55 7.14 18.60 10.97
C LYS A 55 6.92 18.93 9.50
N THR A 56 7.50 18.16 8.58
CA THR A 56 7.17 18.24 7.16
C THR A 56 5.80 17.60 6.93
N THR A 57 4.92 18.31 6.22
CA THR A 57 3.62 17.75 5.83
C THR A 57 3.85 16.52 4.94
N PRO A 58 3.24 15.36 5.24
CA PRO A 58 3.33 14.19 4.38
C PRO A 58 2.88 14.51 2.95
N HIS A 59 3.63 14.03 1.96
CA HIS A 59 3.37 14.31 0.54
C HIS A 59 1.95 13.91 0.08
N TYR A 60 1.35 12.86 0.65
CA TYR A 60 0.00 12.47 0.24
C TYR A 60 -1.07 13.50 0.64
N LEU A 61 -0.84 14.31 1.67
CA LEU A 61 -1.76 15.37 2.09
C LEU A 61 -1.71 16.59 1.17
N THR A 62 -0.73 16.67 0.27
CA THR A 62 -0.64 17.72 -0.75
C THR A 62 -1.34 17.32 -2.04
N LEU A 63 -1.90 16.11 -2.13
CA LEU A 63 -2.55 15.56 -3.32
C LEU A 63 -4.05 15.36 -3.09
N VAL A 64 -4.82 15.43 -4.17
CA VAL A 64 -6.26 15.14 -4.17
C VAL A 64 -6.50 13.68 -4.60
N ARG A 65 -7.42 12.99 -3.93
CA ARG A 65 -7.83 11.63 -4.29
C ARG A 65 -8.67 11.66 -5.57
N LYS A 66 -8.24 10.90 -6.58
CA LYS A 66 -9.01 10.59 -7.79
C LYS A 66 -8.99 9.08 -8.02
N GLU A 67 -10.13 8.51 -8.37
CA GLU A 67 -10.26 7.09 -8.71
C GLU A 67 -10.42 6.93 -10.21
N THR A 68 -9.68 5.98 -10.79
CA THR A 68 -9.67 5.67 -12.23
C THR A 68 -9.61 4.16 -12.40
N ARG A 69 -10.39 3.61 -13.34
CA ARG A 69 -10.29 2.20 -13.74
C ARG A 69 -9.22 2.08 -14.82
N LEU A 70 -8.35 1.08 -14.70
CA LEU A 70 -7.30 0.77 -15.66
C LEU A 70 -7.52 -0.64 -16.22
N LYS A 71 -7.05 -0.88 -17.45
CA LYS A 71 -6.97 -2.23 -18.01
C LYS A 71 -5.97 -3.06 -17.19
N GLU A 72 -6.19 -4.37 -17.07
CA GLU A 72 -5.33 -5.27 -16.29
C GLU A 72 -3.87 -5.22 -16.78
N GLU A 73 -3.68 -5.23 -18.10
CA GLU A 73 -2.38 -5.11 -18.75
C GLU A 73 -1.65 -3.82 -18.35
N GLN A 74 -2.35 -2.68 -18.33
CA GLN A 74 -1.78 -1.39 -17.91
C GLN A 74 -1.30 -1.45 -16.45
N PHE A 75 -2.08 -2.07 -15.57
CA PHE A 75 -1.73 -2.20 -14.16
C PHE A 75 -0.49 -3.09 -13.96
N ASP A 76 -0.41 -4.19 -14.70
CA ASP A 76 0.74 -5.11 -14.67
C ASP A 76 2.00 -4.46 -15.21
N GLU A 77 1.90 -3.71 -16.32
CA GLU A 77 3.02 -2.97 -16.90
C GLU A 77 3.52 -1.87 -15.97
N LEU A 78 2.62 -1.09 -15.37
CA LEU A 78 2.98 -0.09 -14.37
C LEU A 78 3.68 -0.73 -13.17
N SER A 79 3.20 -1.90 -12.72
CA SER A 79 3.81 -2.66 -11.63
C SER A 79 5.20 -3.19 -11.98
N LYS A 80 5.41 -3.66 -13.21
CA LYS A 80 6.74 -4.10 -13.70
C LYS A 80 7.69 -2.91 -13.79
N LEU A 81 7.24 -1.79 -14.36
CA LEU A 81 8.02 -0.57 -14.53
C LEU A 81 8.43 0.04 -13.19
N SER A 82 7.50 0.13 -12.23
CA SER A 82 7.77 0.65 -10.89
C SER A 82 8.87 -0.17 -10.20
N ARG A 83 8.81 -1.51 -10.28
CA ARG A 83 9.83 -2.40 -9.73
C ARG A 83 11.18 -2.24 -10.44
N GLN A 84 11.19 -2.12 -11.76
CA GLN A 84 12.42 -1.89 -12.54
C GLN A 84 13.12 -0.60 -12.14
N LEU A 85 12.40 0.52 -12.10
CA LEU A 85 12.95 1.83 -11.73
C LEU A 85 13.47 1.83 -10.29
N ASN A 86 12.74 1.21 -9.37
CA ASN A 86 13.21 1.07 -7.98
C ASN A 86 14.45 0.18 -7.86
N ARG A 87 14.64 -0.83 -8.71
CA ARG A 87 15.88 -1.64 -8.75
C ARG A 87 17.05 -0.84 -9.31
N GLN A 88 16.86 -0.14 -10.43
CA GLN A 88 17.88 0.71 -11.04
C GLN A 88 18.36 1.81 -10.08
N ARG A 89 17.43 2.45 -9.35
CA ARG A 89 17.77 3.46 -8.34
C ARG A 89 18.64 2.91 -7.20
N LYS A 90 18.47 1.64 -6.85
CA LYS A 90 19.30 0.96 -5.84
C LYS A 90 20.69 0.63 -6.39
N SER A 91 20.80 0.22 -7.65
CA SER A 91 22.07 -0.18 -8.25
C SER A 91 22.99 0.99 -8.56
N THR A 92 22.46 2.19 -8.84
CA THR A 92 23.27 3.39 -9.14
C THR A 92 23.83 4.10 -7.90
N GLY A 93 23.67 3.52 -6.70
CA GLY A 93 24.11 4.16 -5.45
C GLY A 93 23.38 5.48 -5.16
N GLY A 94 22.27 5.75 -5.88
CA GLY A 94 21.49 6.97 -5.76
C GLY A 94 21.15 7.23 -4.30
N LYS A 95 21.69 8.32 -3.75
CA LYS A 95 21.35 8.79 -2.42
C LYS A 95 19.83 8.90 -2.36
N ARG A 96 19.29 8.52 -1.21
CA ARG A 96 17.96 8.95 -0.76
C ARG A 96 18.04 10.47 -0.48
N SER A 97 18.32 11.33 -1.45
CA SER A 97 18.57 12.78 -1.30
C SER A 97 17.37 13.61 -0.81
N HIS A 98 17.00 13.56 0.46
CA HIS A 98 16.30 14.66 1.15
C HIS A 98 14.83 15.06 0.77
N ALA A 99 14.34 14.96 -0.47
CA ALA A 99 12.90 14.80 -0.81
C ALA A 99 12.50 13.30 -0.88
N GLU A 100 13.43 12.43 -0.49
CA GLU A 100 13.80 11.24 -1.26
C GLU A 100 13.91 9.96 -0.43
N GLY A 101 12.87 9.65 0.33
CA GLY A 101 12.66 8.30 0.86
C GLY A 101 11.66 7.48 0.04
N ASN A 102 10.85 8.14 -0.78
CA ASN A 102 9.65 7.52 -1.33
C ASN A 102 10.00 6.55 -2.46
N ARG A 103 9.39 5.37 -2.40
CA ARG A 103 9.44 4.38 -3.49
C ARG A 103 8.68 4.96 -4.68
N ILE A 104 9.17 4.69 -5.88
CA ILE A 104 8.39 4.95 -7.08
C ILE A 104 7.25 3.94 -7.08
N THR A 105 6.01 4.41 -7.08
CA THR A 105 4.80 3.58 -7.12
C THR A 105 4.05 3.81 -8.42
N GLU A 106 3.06 2.98 -8.69
CA GLU A 106 2.13 3.08 -9.81
C GLU A 106 1.48 4.49 -9.80
N ASN A 107 1.02 4.97 -8.63
CA ASN A 107 0.48 6.32 -8.48
C ASN A 107 1.47 7.44 -8.81
N THR A 108 2.77 7.20 -8.69
CA THR A 108 3.79 8.19 -9.10
C THR A 108 3.94 8.20 -10.61
N LEU A 109 3.93 7.02 -11.25
CA LEU A 109 3.99 6.89 -12.70
C LEU A 109 2.73 7.45 -13.37
N ILE A 110 1.54 7.21 -12.80
CA ILE A 110 0.27 7.78 -13.29
C ILE A 110 0.30 9.31 -13.25
N ARG A 111 0.81 9.91 -12.17
CA ARG A 111 0.96 11.37 -12.09
C ARG A 111 1.89 11.92 -13.18
N VAL A 112 3.04 11.28 -13.39
CA VAL A 112 3.98 11.67 -14.46
C VAL A 112 3.36 11.49 -15.86
N ALA A 113 2.59 10.41 -16.07
CA ALA A 113 1.89 10.18 -17.33
C ALA A 113 0.83 11.25 -17.61
N ILE A 114 0.12 11.71 -16.57
CA ILE A 114 -0.83 12.83 -16.68
C ILE A 114 -0.09 14.13 -17.03
N ASP A 115 1.03 14.43 -16.37
CA ASP A 115 1.82 15.62 -16.69
C ASP A 115 2.32 15.59 -18.15
N LEU A 116 2.77 14.42 -18.62
CA LEU A 116 3.17 14.21 -20.01
C LEU A 116 1.99 14.41 -20.97
N LEU A 117 0.83 13.83 -20.67
CA LEU A 117 -0.38 13.98 -21.48
C LEU A 117 -0.80 15.46 -21.57
N LEU A 118 -0.83 16.17 -20.45
CA LEU A 118 -1.20 17.58 -20.40
C LEU A 118 -0.19 18.47 -21.15
N SER A 119 1.10 18.12 -21.12
CA SER A 119 2.14 18.83 -21.88
C SER A 119 1.98 18.70 -23.40
N GLN A 120 1.18 17.72 -23.86
CA GLN A 120 0.90 17.45 -25.26
C GLN A 120 -0.58 17.69 -25.61
N SER A 121 -1.30 18.41 -24.76
CA SER A 121 -2.75 18.65 -24.92
C SER A 121 -3.12 19.29 -26.26
N ASP A 122 -2.25 20.15 -26.82
CA ASP A 122 -2.45 20.77 -28.14
C ASP A 122 -2.48 19.77 -29.30
N LYS A 123 -1.99 18.53 -29.09
CA LYS A 123 -1.95 17.46 -30.10
C LYS A 123 -3.08 16.44 -29.92
N LEU A 124 -3.93 16.62 -28.92
CA LEU A 124 -5.05 15.71 -28.66
C LEU A 124 -6.20 16.06 -29.60
N GLU A 125 -6.49 15.13 -30.51
CA GLU A 125 -7.57 15.24 -31.47
C GLU A 125 -8.38 13.94 -31.47
N GLY A 126 -9.71 14.05 -31.60
CA GLY A 126 -10.63 12.91 -31.56
C GLY A 126 -11.58 12.91 -30.36
N ILE A 127 -12.51 11.96 -30.37
CA ILE A 127 -13.57 11.81 -29.37
C ILE A 127 -13.60 10.43 -28.72
N THR A 128 -12.83 9.47 -29.24
CA THR A 128 -12.69 8.12 -28.66
C THR A 128 -11.31 7.94 -28.01
N GLU A 129 -11.18 6.96 -27.09
CA GLU A 129 -9.88 6.63 -26.47
C GLU A 129 -8.84 6.23 -27.53
N GLU A 130 -9.27 5.55 -28.59
CA GLU A 130 -8.39 5.07 -29.66
C GLU A 130 -7.89 6.23 -30.52
N GLU A 131 -8.76 7.13 -30.96
CA GLU A 131 -8.38 8.34 -31.71
C GLU A 131 -7.42 9.23 -30.91
N LEU A 132 -7.68 9.42 -29.60
CA LEU A 132 -6.80 10.20 -28.73
C LEU A 132 -5.41 9.56 -28.56
N ARG A 133 -5.31 8.23 -28.66
CA ARG A 133 -4.02 7.52 -28.65
C ARG A 133 -3.30 7.66 -29.99
N GLU A 134 -4.01 7.53 -31.09
CA GLU A 134 -3.48 7.71 -32.44
C GLU A 134 -2.94 9.13 -32.64
N SER A 135 -3.62 10.16 -32.10
CA SER A 135 -3.19 11.55 -32.20
C SER A 135 -1.84 11.82 -31.49
N LEU A 136 -1.53 11.03 -30.45
CA LEU A 136 -0.25 11.04 -29.74
C LEU A 136 0.80 10.10 -30.37
N LEU A 137 0.49 9.49 -31.52
CA LEU A 137 1.31 8.47 -32.18
C LEU A 137 1.55 7.25 -31.27
N PHE A 138 0.57 6.92 -30.43
CA PHE A 138 0.63 5.83 -29.46
C PHE A 138 -0.05 4.58 -30.00
N THR A 139 0.58 3.93 -30.97
CA THR A 139 0.12 2.66 -31.54
C THR A 139 0.43 1.49 -30.59
N PRO A 140 -0.50 0.55 -30.36
CA PRO A 140 -0.27 -0.65 -29.56
C PRO A 140 0.77 -1.60 -30.17
#